data_AF-A0A2A3ALY1-F1
#
_entry.id   AF-A0A2A3ALY1-F1
#
_cell.length_a   1.000
_cell.length_b   1.000
_cell.length_c   1.000
_cell.angle_alpha   90.00
_cell.angle_beta   90.00
_cell.angle_gamma   90.00
#
_symmetry.space_group_name_H-M   'P 1'
#
loop_
_entity.id
_entity.type
_entity.pdbx_description
1 polymer ?
#
loop_
_entity_poly.entity_id
_entity_poly.type
_entity_poly.pdbx_seq_one_letter_code
_entity_poly.pdbx_strand_id
1 'polypeptide(L)' 'MRHVAQPVGRGGAFTPRVPGCVIKGNISMNTGEHIYHLPGQKYYSSTVINPSKGERWFCS' A
#
# COMPACT_ATOMS: atom_id res chain seq x y z
N MET A 1 20.06 28.49 -9.88
CA MET A 1 18.81 27.82 -9.45
C MET A 1 18.71 26.47 -10.15
N ARG A 2 19.34 25.42 -9.63
CA ARG A 2 19.11 24.04 -10.11
C ARG A 2 18.92 23.20 -8.87
N HIS A 3 17.67 22.86 -8.61
CA HIS A 3 17.26 22.02 -7.51
C HIS A 3 17.93 20.66 -7.69
N VAL A 4 18.79 20.31 -6.73
CA VAL A 4 19.29 18.95 -6.55
C VAL A 4 18.07 18.07 -6.23
N ALA A 5 17.71 17.19 -7.15
CA ALA A 5 16.75 16.13 -6.87
C ALA A 5 17.38 15.20 -5.82
N GLN A 6 16.66 15.07 -4.70
CA GLN A 6 17.06 14.34 -3.51
C GLN A 6 17.34 12.85 -3.80
N PRO A 7 18.21 12.18 -3.01
CA PRO A 7 18.64 10.82 -3.26
C PRO A 7 17.51 9.80 -3.06
N VAL A 8 17.40 8.85 -3.99
CA VAL A 8 16.54 7.66 -3.88
C VAL A 8 16.95 6.86 -2.63
N GLY A 9 16.12 6.98 -1.58
CA GLY A 9 16.23 6.21 -0.36
C GLY A 9 15.92 4.73 -0.62
N ARG A 10 17.00 3.95 -0.62
CA ARG A 10 17.20 2.57 -0.11
C ARG A 10 15.95 1.78 0.31
N GLY A 11 15.92 0.52 -0.13
CA GLY A 11 14.84 -0.45 0.06
C GLY A 11 14.26 -0.51 1.47
N GLY A 12 12.94 -0.49 1.53
CA GLY A 12 12.18 -0.68 2.74
C GLY A 12 10.98 -1.57 2.43
N ALA A 13 10.83 -2.64 3.21
CA ALA A 13 9.56 -3.33 3.31
C ALA A 13 8.44 -2.29 3.39
N PHE A 14 7.39 -2.45 2.57
CA PHE A 14 6.20 -1.60 2.47
C PHE A 14 5.36 -1.65 3.76
N THR A 15 5.99 -1.33 4.88
CA THR A 15 5.30 -0.95 6.10
C THR A 15 4.63 0.38 5.80
N PRO A 16 3.32 0.51 6.07
CA PRO A 16 2.68 1.79 5.95
C PRO A 16 3.46 2.77 6.83
N ARG A 17 3.84 3.90 6.23
CA ARG A 17 4.61 4.97 6.88
C ARG A 17 3.85 5.59 8.09
N VAL A 18 2.63 5.12 8.34
CA VAL A 18 1.73 5.54 9.41
C VAL A 18 1.49 4.35 10.35
N PRO A 19 1.92 4.42 11.62
CA PRO A 19 1.58 3.42 12.64
C PRO A 19 0.06 3.23 12.73
N GLY A 20 -0.39 1.98 12.80
CA GLY A 20 -1.83 1.64 12.88
C GLY A 20 -2.54 1.50 11.54
N CYS A 21 -1.98 2.02 10.43
CA CYS A 21 -2.62 1.94 9.10
C CYS A 21 -2.16 0.71 8.30
N VAL A 22 -2.27 -0.47 8.91
CA VAL A 22 -1.70 -1.72 8.40
C VAL A 22 -2.67 -2.55 7.55
N ILE A 23 -3.91 -2.10 7.35
CA ILE A 23 -4.89 -2.85 6.58
C ILE A 23 -4.76 -2.44 5.12
N LYS A 24 -4.55 -3.39 4.21
CA LYS A 24 -4.43 -3.12 2.77
C LYS A 24 -5.78 -3.34 2.08
N GLY A 25 -6.38 -2.32 1.48
CA GLY A 25 -7.62 -2.45 0.70
C GLY A 25 -7.39 -2.25 -0.80
N ASN A 26 -7.50 -3.32 -1.58
CA ASN A 26 -7.38 -3.32 -3.05
C ASN A 26 -8.75 -3.52 -3.73
N ILE A 27 -8.80 -3.30 -5.05
CA ILE A 27 -10.03 -3.43 -5.83
C ILE A 27 -9.81 -4.48 -6.92
N SER A 28 -10.67 -5.50 -6.95
CA SER A 28 -10.67 -6.50 -8.00
C SER A 28 -11.00 -5.84 -9.34
N MET A 29 -10.05 -5.88 -10.29
CA MET A 29 -10.26 -5.26 -11.60
C MET A 29 -11.40 -5.92 -12.40
N ASN A 30 -11.69 -7.20 -12.13
CA ASN A 30 -12.70 -7.97 -12.85
C ASN A 30 -14.11 -7.79 -12.26
N THR A 31 -14.21 -7.67 -10.94
CA THR A 31 -15.51 -7.67 -10.23
C THR A 31 -15.83 -6.32 -9.58
N GLY A 32 -14.86 -5.42 -9.46
CA GLY A 32 -15.00 -4.16 -8.73
C GLY A 32 -15.09 -4.33 -7.21
N GLU A 33 -14.89 -5.55 -6.70
CA GLU A 33 -14.99 -5.82 -5.27
C GLU A 33 -13.84 -5.20 -4.48
N HIS A 34 -14.18 -4.64 -3.32
CA HIS A 34 -13.21 -4.15 -2.36
C HIS A 34 -12.74 -5.31 -1.48
N ILE A 35 -11.45 -5.60 -1.52
CA ILE A 35 -10.84 -6.71 -0.79
C ILE A 35 -9.92 -6.11 0.28
N TYR A 36 -10.09 -6.55 1.52
CA TYR A 36 -9.30 -6.08 2.65
C TYR A 36 -8.36 -7.17 3.14
N HIS A 37 -7.09 -6.83 3.25
CA HIS A 37 -6.04 -7.71 3.73
C HIS A 37 -5.51 -7.23 5.08
N LEU A 38 -5.67 -8.09 6.09
CA LEU A 38 -5.14 -7.92 7.44
C LEU A 38 -3.71 -8.46 7.54
N PRO A 39 -2.86 -7.89 8.42
CA PRO A 39 -1.56 -8.48 8.72
C PRO A 39 -1.68 -9.95 9.16
N GLY A 40 -0.77 -10.78 8.66
CA GLY A 40 -0.76 -12.22 8.96
C GLY A 40 -1.58 -13.09 7.99
N GLN A 41 -2.37 -12.49 7.09
CA GLN A 41 -3.05 -13.25 6.05
C GLN A 41 -2.10 -13.69 4.93
N LYS A 42 -2.37 -14.85 4.32
CA LYS A 42 -1.55 -15.46 3.25
C LYS A 42 -1.19 -14.50 2.11
N TYR A 43 -2.14 -13.65 1.70
CA TYR A 43 -1.95 -12.74 0.57
C TYR A 43 -1.56 -11.31 0.99
N TYR A 44 -1.42 -11.03 2.28
CA TYR A 44 -1.12 -9.68 2.76
C TYR A 44 0.18 -9.12 2.17
N SER A 45 1.24 -9.93 2.13
CA SER A 45 2.56 -9.49 1.62
C SER A 45 2.58 -9.32 0.11
N SER A 46 1.85 -10.15 -0.63
CA SER A 46 1.74 -10.08 -2.09
C SER A 46 0.83 -8.95 -2.58
N THR A 47 -0.13 -8.52 -1.76
CA THR A 47 -1.00 -7.39 -2.12
C THR A 47 -0.20 -6.10 -2.10
N VAL A 48 -0.12 -5.46 -3.25
CA VAL A 48 0.44 -4.12 -3.45
C VAL A 48 -0.71 -3.17 -3.73
N ILE A 49 -0.79 -2.09 -2.95
CA ILE A 49 -1.82 -1.07 -3.10
C ILE A 49 -1.42 -0.09 -4.19
N ASN A 50 -2.37 0.19 -5.09
CA ASN A 50 -2.27 1.18 -6.15
C ASN A 50 -3.26 2.35 -5.92
N PRO A 51 -2.77 3.48 -5.36
CA PRO A 51 -3.61 4.65 -5.09
C PRO A 51 -4.28 5.23 -6.35
N SER A 52 -3.67 5.10 -7.53
CA SER A 52 -4.24 5.59 -8.78
C SER A 52 -5.52 4.84 -9.18
N LYS A 53 -5.74 3.64 -8.63
CA LYS A 53 -6.97 2.85 -8.80
C LYS A 53 -7.98 3.06 -7.68
N GLY A 54 -7.70 3.95 -6.73
CA GLY A 54 -8.53 4.16 -5.53
C GLY A 54 -8.26 3.17 -4.40
N GLU A 55 -7.26 2.31 -4.53
CA GLU A 55 -6.82 1.39 -3.47
C GLU A 55 -6.06 2.17 -2.39
N ARG A 56 -6.19 1.75 -1.12
CA ARG A 56 -5.59 2.50 0.00
C ARG A 56 -5.32 1.62 1.21
N TRP A 57 -4.55 2.16 2.14
CA TRP A 57 -4.38 1.59 3.47
C TRP A 57 -5.42 2.15 4.43
N PHE A 58 -5.87 1.31 5.36
CA PHE A 58 -6.82 1.65 6.41
C PHE A 58 -6.19 1.42 7.77
N CYS A 59 -6.69 2.17 8.76
CA CYS A 59 -6.24 2.13 10.14
C CYS A 59 -7.34 1.55 11.03
N SER A 60 -6.94 0.87 12.11
CA SER A 60 -7.84 0.31 13.14
C SER A 60 -7.95 1.22 14.35
#